data_AF-A0A484X330-F1
#
_entry.id   AF-A0A484X330-F1
#
_cell.length_a   1.000
_cell.length_b   1.000
_cell.length_c   1.000
_cell.angle_alpha   90.00
_cell.angle_beta   90.00
_cell.angle_gamma   90.00
#
_symmetry.space_group_name_H-M   'P 1'
#
loop_
_entity.id
_entity.type
_entity.pdbx_description
1 polymer ?
#
loop_
_entity_poly.entity_id
_entity_poly.type
_entity_poly.pdbx_seq_one_letter_code
_entity_poly.pdbx_strand_id
1 'polypeptide(L)'
;MLHDASHVVQTLRRLKLLLKAGGRLLIVEATERNSVFQLASVGFIEGLSGYRDFRRRDEKTDAHPPPHGRRFLVQAGFANELAWPAQESSPLRQQSAGSAFRLA
;
A
#
# COMPACT_ATOMS: atom_id res chain seq x y z
N MET A 1 1.43 -8.54 5.06
CA MET A 1 0.72 -7.36 4.51
C MET A 1 1.33 -6.95 3.18
N LEU A 2 0.63 -6.17 2.33
CA LEU A 2 1.17 -5.78 1.00
C LEU A 2 2.43 -4.92 1.10
N HIS A 3 2.52 -4.08 2.14
CA HIS A 3 3.70 -3.26 2.42
C HIS A 3 4.97 -4.06 2.71
N ASP A 4 4.87 -5.31 3.16
CA ASP A 4 6.01 -6.20 3.47
C ASP A 4 6.46 -7.06 2.26
N ALA A 5 5.79 -6.94 1.11
CA ALA A 5 6.18 -7.68 -0.09
C ALA A 5 7.56 -7.23 -0.59
N SER A 6 8.42 -8.16 -1.04
CA SER A 6 9.70 -7.76 -1.68
C SER A 6 9.51 -7.11 -3.06
N HIS A 7 8.48 -7.53 -3.82
CA HIS A 7 8.12 -6.97 -5.14
C HIS A 7 6.60 -6.74 -5.24
N VAL A 8 6.14 -5.53 -4.90
CA VAL A 8 4.71 -5.22 -4.75
C VAL A 8 3.90 -5.46 -6.02
N VAL A 9 4.41 -5.08 -7.19
CA VAL A 9 3.71 -5.28 -8.47
C VAL A 9 3.55 -6.76 -8.81
N GLN A 10 4.57 -7.58 -8.56
CA GLN A 10 4.49 -9.03 -8.81
C GLN A 10 3.53 -9.71 -7.85
N THR A 11 3.54 -9.32 -6.57
CA THR A 11 2.58 -9.80 -5.58
C THR A 11 1.14 -9.49 -6.00
N LEU A 12 0.87 -8.26 -6.46
CA LEU A 12 -0.45 -7.88 -6.95
C LEU A 12 -0.88 -8.65 -8.21
N ARG A 13 0.04 -8.92 -9.14
CA ARG A 13 -0.25 -9.77 -10.32
C ARG A 13 -0.61 -11.19 -9.93
N ARG A 14 0.03 -11.76 -8.90
CA ARG A 14 -0.34 -13.07 -8.35
C ARG A 14 -1.70 -13.04 -7.66
N LEU A 15 -1.98 -11.99 -6.88
CA LEU A 15 -3.30 -11.77 -6.26
C LEU A 15 -4.41 -11.68 -7.30
N LYS A 16 -4.16 -11.03 -8.45
CA LYS A 16 -5.10 -10.98 -9.59
C LYS A 16 -5.53 -12.38 -10.06
N LEU A 17 -4.65 -13.38 -10.02
CA LEU A 17 -4.99 -14.76 -10.41
C LEU A 17 -5.98 -15.43 -9.45
N LEU A 18 -6.13 -14.92 -8.23
CA LEU A 18 -7.10 -15.41 -7.24
C LEU A 18 -8.47 -14.73 -7.37
N LEU A 19 -8.57 -13.66 -8.17
CA LEU A 19 -9.81 -12.91 -8.34
C LEU A 19 -10.57 -13.43 -9.56
N LYS A 20 -11.87 -13.71 -9.37
CA LYS A 20 -12.79 -13.91 -10.49
C LYS A 20 -12.91 -12.65 -11.34
N ALA A 21 -13.40 -12.79 -12.58
CA ALA A 21 -13.75 -11.64 -13.41
C ALA A 21 -14.70 -10.68 -12.66
N GLY A 22 -14.39 -9.37 -12.69
CA GLY A 22 -15.10 -8.35 -11.92
C GLY A 22 -14.82 -8.37 -10.41
N GLY A 23 -13.89 -9.20 -9.94
CA GLY A 23 -13.43 -9.23 -8.56
C GLY A 23 -12.80 -7.90 -8.14
N ARG A 24 -12.96 -7.58 -6.85
CA ARG A 24 -12.44 -6.36 -6.25
C ARG A 24 -11.37 -6.67 -5.22
N LEU A 25 -10.37 -5.81 -5.14
CA LEU A 25 -9.33 -5.83 -4.14
C LEU A 25 -9.55 -4.66 -3.18
N LEU A 26 -9.75 -4.95 -1.90
CA LEU A 26 -9.80 -3.94 -0.84
C LEU A 26 -8.46 -3.94 -0.10
N ILE A 27 -7.85 -2.77 -0.01
CA ILE A 27 -6.58 -2.57 0.70
C ILE A 27 -6.80 -1.51 1.78
N VAL A 28 -6.45 -1.83 3.02
CA VAL A 28 -6.37 -0.87 4.12
C VAL A 28 -4.91 -0.79 4.55
N GLU A 29 -4.33 0.40 4.41
CA GLU A 29 -2.92 0.61 4.65
C GLU A 29 -2.69 1.92 5.42
N ALA A 30 -1.62 1.93 6.20
CA ALA A 30 -1.11 3.13 6.84
C ALA A 30 -0.67 4.15 5.78
N THR A 31 -1.25 5.35 5.77
CA THR A 31 -0.93 6.38 4.77
C THR A 31 0.16 7.34 5.21
N GLU A 32 0.43 7.39 6.51
CA GLU A 32 1.42 8.30 7.05
C GLU A 32 2.85 7.73 6.98
N ARG A 33 3.77 8.56 6.50
CA ARG A 33 5.21 8.27 6.51
C ARG A 33 5.86 8.76 7.80
N ASN A 34 6.87 8.04 8.27
CA ASN A 34 7.68 8.34 9.45
C ASN A 34 6.84 8.48 10.73
N SER A 35 5.77 7.70 10.85
CA SER A 35 5.01 7.64 12.10
C SER A 35 5.89 6.99 13.16
N VAL A 36 6.32 7.79 14.15
CA VAL A 36 7.19 7.33 15.25
C VAL A 36 6.60 6.11 15.94
N PHE A 37 5.27 6.06 16.07
CA PHE A 37 4.58 4.91 16.63
C PHE A 37 4.75 3.66 15.77
N GLN A 38 4.62 3.75 14.44
CA GLN A 38 4.79 2.60 13.55
C GLN A 38 6.22 2.10 13.55
N LEU A 39 7.20 3.00 13.49
CA LEU A 39 8.62 2.63 13.55
C LEU A 39 8.98 2.00 14.91
N ALA A 40 8.48 2.56 16.01
CA ALA A 40 8.75 2.06 17.36
C ALA A 40 7.98 0.79 17.75
N SER A 41 6.99 0.37 16.95
CA SER A 41 6.21 -0.85 17.22
C SER A 41 6.34 -1.87 16.10
N VAL A 42 5.66 -1.61 14.99
CA VAL A 42 5.57 -2.49 13.81
C VAL A 42 6.93 -2.64 13.11
N GLY A 43 7.76 -1.58 13.10
CA GLY A 43 9.08 -1.61 12.47
C GLY A 43 10.08 -2.61 13.06
N PHE A 44 9.83 -3.11 14.28
CA PHE A 44 10.63 -4.18 14.89
C PHE A 44 10.14 -5.59 14.53
N ILE A 45 8.88 -5.72 14.07
CA ILE A 45 8.23 -7.01 13.80
C ILE A 45 8.19 -7.28 12.30
N GLU A 46 7.95 -6.24 11.50
CA GLU A 46 7.84 -6.32 10.05
C GLU A 46 9.14 -5.88 9.38
N GLY A 47 9.55 -6.63 8.35
CA GLY A 47 10.77 -6.37 7.60
C GLY A 47 10.62 -5.17 6.66
N LEU A 48 10.47 -3.96 7.20
CA LEU A 48 10.34 -2.68 6.47
C LEU A 48 11.58 -2.29 5.63
N SER A 49 12.49 -3.23 5.41
CA SER A 49 13.73 -3.11 4.63
C SER A 49 13.88 -4.18 3.54
N GLY A 50 12.97 -5.17 3.47
CA GLY A 50 13.03 -6.31 2.55
C GLY A 50 12.71 -6.00 1.07
N TYR A 51 12.65 -4.72 0.70
CA TYR A 51 12.23 -4.29 -0.64
C TYR A 51 13.29 -4.60 -1.69
N ARG A 52 12.83 -5.21 -2.79
CA ARG A 52 13.62 -5.50 -3.99
C ARG A 52 13.08 -4.79 -5.23
N ASP A 53 12.09 -3.91 -5.04
CA ASP A 53 11.48 -3.08 -6.09
C ASP A 53 11.83 -1.59 -5.96
N PHE A 54 11.08 -0.73 -6.65
CA PHE A 54 11.31 0.71 -6.70
C PHE A 54 11.36 1.38 -5.32
N ARG A 55 10.76 0.78 -4.28
CA ARG A 55 10.76 1.28 -2.90
C ARG A 55 12.15 1.23 -2.25
N ARG A 56 13.09 0.44 -2.79
CA ARG A 56 14.49 0.41 -2.31
C ARG A 56 15.28 1.68 -2.64
N ARG A 57 14.95 2.36 -3.75
CA ARG A 57 15.66 3.59 -4.20
C ARG A 57 15.18 4.85 -3.50
N ASP A 58 14.01 4.79 -2.88
CA ASP A 58 13.45 5.90 -2.12
C ASP A 58 14.06 5.80 -0.71
N GLU A 59 15.26 6.36 -0.50
CA GLU A 59 16.05 6.27 0.75
C GLU A 59 15.33 6.82 2.00
N LYS A 60 14.13 7.40 1.83
CA LYS A 60 13.23 7.74 2.93
C LYS A 60 12.30 6.56 3.18
N THR A 61 12.74 5.67 4.07
CA THR A 61 11.96 4.62 4.70
C THR A 61 10.63 5.20 5.20
N ASP A 62 9.59 4.96 4.42
CA ASP A 62 8.21 4.65 4.81
C ASP A 62 7.37 4.76 3.55
N ALA A 63 7.20 3.60 2.95
CA ALA A 63 7.04 3.44 1.53
C ALA A 63 5.58 3.55 1.10
N HIS A 64 4.85 4.64 1.40
CA HIS A 64 3.53 4.88 0.81
C HIS A 64 3.48 6.19 0.04
N PRO A 65 3.36 6.15 -1.31
CA PRO A 65 3.01 7.36 -2.05
C PRO A 65 1.62 7.83 -1.59
N PRO A 66 1.33 9.15 -1.59
CA PRO A 66 0.04 9.69 -1.16
C PRO A 66 -1.14 8.98 -1.86
N PRO A 67 -2.38 9.08 -1.37
CA PRO A 67 -3.55 8.34 -1.87
C PRO A 67 -3.71 8.34 -3.41
N HIS A 68 -3.26 9.40 -4.07
CA HIS A 68 -3.27 9.61 -5.52
C HIS A 68 -2.10 8.92 -6.28
N GLY A 69 -1.16 8.31 -5.58
CA GLY A 69 0.13 7.82 -6.07
C GLY A 69 0.28 6.30 -6.16
N ARG A 70 -0.82 5.55 -6.21
CA ARG A 70 -0.85 4.08 -6.32
C ARG A 70 -0.55 3.58 -7.75
N ARG A 71 0.46 4.14 -8.42
CA ARG A 71 0.86 3.76 -9.79
C ARG A 71 1.18 2.27 -9.93
N PHE A 72 1.68 1.64 -8.87
CA PHE A 72 1.99 0.20 -8.86
C PHE A 72 0.75 -0.70 -8.97
N LEU A 73 -0.43 -0.25 -8.52
CA LEU A 73 -1.70 -0.96 -8.70
C LEU A 73 -2.15 -0.93 -10.16
N VAL A 74 -2.02 0.23 -10.81
CA VAL A 74 -2.28 0.36 -12.26
C VAL A 74 -1.30 -0.51 -13.06
N GLN A 75 0.00 -0.53 -12.71
CA GLN A 75 0.99 -1.42 -13.33
C GLN A 75 0.72 -2.92 -13.12
N ALA A 76 -0.04 -3.26 -12.09
CA ALA A 76 -0.48 -4.63 -11.81
C ALA A 76 -1.82 -4.97 -12.50
N GLY A 77 -2.45 -4.02 -13.20
CA GLY A 77 -3.72 -4.22 -13.91
C GLY A 77 -4.96 -4.01 -13.04
N PHE A 78 -4.87 -3.14 -12.03
CA PHE A 78 -5.99 -2.73 -11.20
C PHE A 78 -6.39 -1.28 -11.51
N ALA A 79 -7.69 -1.03 -11.61
CA ALA A 79 -8.26 0.32 -11.70
C ALA A 79 -8.74 0.78 -10.32
N ASN A 80 -8.44 2.02 -9.94
CA ASN A 80 -8.97 2.61 -8.70
C ASN A 80 -10.47 2.86 -8.84
N GLU A 81 -11.28 2.28 -7.97
CA GLU A 81 -12.72 2.54 -7.91
C GLU A 81 -13.09 3.53 -6.81
N LEU A 82 -12.45 3.40 -5.65
CA LEU A 82 -12.80 4.15 -4.45
C LEU A 82 -11.59 4.29 -3.55
N ALA A 83 -11.43 5.47 -2.94
CA ALA A 83 -10.52 5.72 -1.83
C ALA A 83 -11.31 6.33 -0.66
N TRP A 84 -11.00 5.90 0.57
CA TRP A 84 -11.56 6.47 1.79
C TRP A 84 -10.48 6.67 2.87
N PRO A 85 -10.73 7.53 3.88
CA PRO A 85 -11.69 8.63 3.85
C PRO A 85 -11.31 9.66 2.78
N ALA A 86 -12.26 10.48 2.32
CA ALA A 86 -12.01 11.48 1.28
C ALA A 86 -11.03 12.58 1.73
N GLN A 87 -10.92 12.80 3.04
CA GLN A 87 -9.96 13.71 3.65
C GLN A 87 -9.39 13.04 4.91
N GLU A 88 -8.06 13.08 5.03
CA GLU A 88 -7.35 12.50 6.16
C GLU A 88 -7.04 13.61 7.18
N SER A 89 -7.59 13.48 8.38
CA SER A 89 -7.23 14.32 9.53
C SER A 89 -7.17 13.45 10.78
N SER A 90 -5.96 13.27 11.31
CA SER A 90 -5.75 12.61 12.60
C SER A 90 -4.69 13.40 13.38
N PRO A 91 -5.01 13.91 14.59
CA PRO A 91 -4.06 14.64 15.42
C PRO A 91 -2.91 13.76 15.91
N LEU A 92 -3.11 12.44 15.93
CA LEU A 92 -2.11 11.46 16.40
C LEU A 92 -1.16 10.99 15.31
N ARG A 93 -1.28 11.51 14.08
CA ARG A 93 -0.37 11.14 12.99
C ARG A 93 -0.32 9.60 12.77
N GLN A 94 -1.50 9.00 12.93
CA GLN A 94 -1.82 7.61 12.67
C GLN A 94 -3.06 7.62 11.77
N GLN A 95 -2.84 7.31 10.50
CA GLN A 95 -3.86 7.37 9.46
C GLN A 95 -3.82 6.07 8.67
N SER A 96 -5.00 5.48 8.47
CA SER A 96 -5.18 4.33 7.59
C SER A 96 -6.21 4.69 6.54
N ALA A 97 -5.85 4.54 5.27
CA ALA A 97 -6.77 4.73 4.17
C ALA A 97 -7.14 3.39 3.54
N GLY A 98 -8.43 3.29 3.22
CA GLY A 98 -8.98 2.18 2.45
C GLY A 98 -8.99 2.54 0.98
N SER A 99 -8.78 1.55 0.11
CA SER A 99 -9.09 1.72 -1.31
C SER A 99 -9.59 0.42 -1.92
N ALA A 100 -10.61 0.55 -2.78
CA ALA A 100 -11.16 -0.54 -3.56
C ALA A 100 -10.68 -0.43 -5.01
N PHE A 101 -10.26 -1.56 -5.56
CA PHE A 101 -9.79 -1.65 -6.94
C PHE A 101 -10.55 -2.73 -7.69
N ARG A 102 -10.91 -2.45 -8.93
CA ARG A 102 -11.44 -3.46 -9.85
C ARG A 102 -10.31 -4.04 -10.67
N LEU A 103 -10.42 -5.32 -10.94
CA LEU A 103 -9.66 -5.97 -11.99
C LEU A 103 -9.95 -5.32 -13.35
N ALA A 104 -8.93 -4.72 -13.97
CA ALA A 104 -8.99 -4.21 -15.34
C ALA A 104 -8.71 -5.33 -16.36
#